data_AF-B8HYY4-F1
#
_entry.id   AF-B8HYY4-F1
#
_cell.length_a   1.000
_cell.length_b   1.000
_cell.length_c   1.000
_cell.angle_alpha   90.00
_cell.angle_beta   90.00
_cell.angle_gamma   90.00
#
_symmetry.space_group_name_H-M   'P 1'
#
loop_
_entity.id
_entity.type
_entity.pdbx_description
1 polymer ?
#
loop_
_entity_poly.entity_id
_entity_poly.type
_entity_poly.pdbx_seq_one_letter_code
_entity_poly.pdbx_strand_id
1 'polypeptide(L)' 'MSMICCLYSIAASTANELLNDPEQMEVLLDQMEEDNSDLILSLEKSWHGLHYVLTGSAEDGEAPLNFILHGREVGEDLG' A
#
# COMPACT_ATOMS: atom_id res chain seq x y z
N MET A 1 10.78 13.41 -9.06
CA MET A 1 10.12 12.10 -9.22
C MET A 1 8.85 12.14 -8.38
N SER A 2 7.73 11.68 -8.91
CA SER A 2 6.41 11.84 -8.27
C SER A 2 5.92 10.49 -7.80
N MET A 3 5.73 10.31 -6.49
CA MET A 3 5.15 9.11 -5.91
C MET A 3 3.62 9.11 -6.07
N ILE A 4 3.05 7.94 -6.38
CA ILE A 4 1.61 7.66 -6.32
C ILE A 4 1.35 6.58 -5.28
N CYS A 5 0.10 6.43 -4.84
CA CYS A 5 -0.29 5.41 -3.88
C CYS A 5 -1.45 4.58 -4.45
N CYS A 6 -1.31 3.26 -4.40
CA CYS A 6 -2.36 2.30 -4.70
C CYS A 6 -2.61 1.44 -3.46
N LEU A 7 -3.88 1.25 -3.11
CA LEU A 7 -4.29 0.34 -2.05
C LEU A 7 -4.85 -0.94 -2.69
N TYR A 8 -4.42 -2.09 -2.19
CA TYR A 8 -4.89 -3.39 -2.67
C TYR A 8 -5.40 -4.25 -1.53
N SER A 9 -6.62 -4.74 -1.69
CA SER A 9 -7.26 -5.61 -0.70
C SER A 9 -6.93 -7.07 -0.99
N ILE A 10 -6.18 -7.71 -0.09
CA ILE A 10 -5.82 -9.13 -0.17
C ILE A 10 -6.41 -9.93 1.00
N ALA A 11 -6.50 -11.25 0.82
CA ALA A 11 -6.87 -12.16 1.89
C ALA A 11 -5.80 -12.18 3.00
N ALA A 12 -6.23 -12.37 4.25
CA ALA A 12 -5.31 -12.44 5.38
C ALA A 12 -4.28 -13.59 5.27
N SER A 13 -4.64 -14.70 4.59
CA SER A 13 -3.69 -15.78 4.28
C SER A 13 -2.57 -15.29 3.37
N THR A 14 -2.90 -14.60 2.28
CA THR A 14 -1.94 -14.01 1.34
C THR A 14 -1.05 -12.98 2.02
N ALA A 15 -1.61 -12.12 2.89
CA ALA A 15 -0.81 -11.19 3.66
C ALA A 15 0.22 -11.91 4.55
N ASN A 16 -0.18 -12.99 5.24
CA ASN A 16 0.76 -13.78 6.04
C ASN A 16 1.81 -14.49 5.20
N GLU A 17 1.46 -14.97 3.99
CA GLU A 17 2.41 -15.57 3.05
C GLU A 17 3.48 -14.55 2.64
N LEU A 18 3.08 -13.35 2.21
CA LEU A 18 4.00 -12.26 1.85
C LEU A 18 4.91 -11.84 3.01
N LEU A 19 4.39 -11.85 4.24
CA LEU A 19 5.18 -11.52 5.43
C LEU A 19 6.24 -12.58 5.77
N ASN A 20 6.06 -13.82 5.30
CA ASN A 20 7.00 -14.92 5.48
C ASN A 20 7.93 -15.09 4.26
N ASP A 21 7.46 -14.72 3.08
CA ASP A 21 8.18 -14.84 1.81
C ASP A 21 7.95 -13.60 0.94
N PRO A 22 8.76 -12.52 1.14
CA PRO A 22 8.61 -11.27 0.42
C PRO A 22 8.86 -11.36 -1.09
N GLU A 23 9.53 -12.41 -1.59
CA GLU A 23 9.76 -12.60 -3.04
C GLU A 23 8.45 -12.80 -3.81
N GLN A 24 7.38 -13.24 -3.13
CA GLN A 24 6.06 -13.37 -3.73
C GLN A 24 5.39 -12.03 -4.06
N MET A 25 5.98 -10.90 -3.66
CA MET A 25 5.47 -9.57 -3.98
C MET A 25 5.42 -9.33 -5.49
N GLU A 26 6.44 -9.75 -6.25
CA GLU A 26 6.46 -9.60 -7.71
C GLU A 26 5.28 -10.32 -8.37
N VAL A 27 4.99 -11.55 -7.92
CA VAL A 27 3.87 -12.34 -8.42
C VAL A 27 2.53 -11.66 -8.13
N LEU A 28 2.39 -11.02 -6.96
CA LEU A 28 1.18 -10.27 -6.62
C LEU A 28 1.03 -9.02 -7.50
N LEU A 29 2.12 -8.30 -7.76
CA LEU A 29 2.10 -7.11 -8.62
C LEU A 29 1.72 -7.46 -10.05
N ASP A 30 2.28 -8.54 -10.61
CA ASP A 30 1.91 -9.05 -11.93
C ASP A 30 0.39 -9.37 -12.00
N GLN A 31 -0.14 -10.01 -10.95
CA GLN A 31 -1.58 -10.29 -10.85
C GLN A 31 -2.40 -9.00 -10.78
N MET A 32 -1.94 -7.99 -10.04
CA MET A 32 -2.64 -6.70 -9.95
C MET A 32 -2.70 -5.95 -11.28
N GLU A 33 -1.68 -6.06 -12.13
CA GLU A 33 -1.68 -5.42 -13.46
C GLU A 33 -2.68 -6.09 -14.43
N GLU A 34 -2.84 -7.40 -14.31
CA GLU A 34 -3.79 -8.16 -15.13
C GLU A 34 -5.25 -8.00 -14.64
N ASP A 35 -5.43 -7.75 -13.34
CA ASP A 35 -6.73 -7.77 -12.67
C ASP A 35 -7.41 -6.39 -12.68
N ASN A 36 -8.51 -6.26 -13.43
CA ASN A 36 -9.38 -5.07 -13.37
C ASN A 36 -10.46 -5.21 -12.28
N SER A 37 -10.06 -5.70 -11.10
CA SER A 37 -10.99 -6.00 -10.01
C SER A 37 -11.27 -4.79 -9.12
N ASP A 38 -12.41 -4.84 -8.43
CA ASP A 38 -12.80 -3.87 -7.40
C ASP A 38 -11.92 -3.91 -6.13
N LEU A 39 -10.83 -4.71 -6.14
CA LEU A 39 -9.89 -4.84 -5.02
C LEU A 39 -8.78 -3.78 -5.04
N ILE A 40 -8.61 -3.08 -6.16
CA ILE A 40 -7.60 -2.03 -6.36
C ILE A 40 -8.24 -0.65 -6.24
N LEU A 41 -7.66 0.20 -5.39
CA LEU A 41 -8.01 1.62 -5.30
C LEU A 41 -6.75 2.47 -5.51
N SER A 42 -6.66 3.14 -6.67
CA SER A 42 -5.66 4.18 -6.89
C SER A 42 -6.05 5.46 -6.15
N LEU A 43 -5.16 5.94 -5.29
CA LEU A 43 -5.26 7.27 -4.68
C LEU A 43 -4.52 8.33 -5.50
N GLU A 44 -3.78 7.94 -6.55
CA GLU A 44 -2.91 8.81 -7.33
C GLU A 44 -2.04 9.68 -6.42
N LYS A 45 -2.15 11.00 -6.51
CA LYS A 45 -1.47 11.98 -5.65
C LYS A 45 -2.34 12.49 -4.51
N SER A 46 -3.50 11.91 -4.28
CA SER A 46 -4.40 12.31 -3.19
C SER A 46 -3.96 11.76 -1.84
N TRP A 47 -3.03 10.78 -1.82
CA TRP A 47 -2.56 10.11 -0.59
C TRP A 47 -2.06 11.09 0.46
N HIS A 48 -1.26 12.09 0.06
CA HIS A 48 -0.69 13.08 0.99
C HIS A 48 -1.78 13.93 1.64
N GLY A 49 -2.79 14.33 0.86
CA GLY A 49 -3.92 15.11 1.35
C GLY A 49 -4.81 14.29 2.28
N LEU A 50 -5.07 13.02 1.94
CA LEU A 50 -5.84 12.12 2.79
C LEU A 50 -5.11 11.84 4.11
N HIS A 51 -3.80 11.58 4.06
CA HIS A 51 -2.97 11.41 5.24
C HIS A 51 -3.08 12.63 6.16
N TYR A 52 -2.88 13.84 5.63
CA TYR A 52 -3.01 15.08 6.40
C TYR A 52 -4.40 15.27 7.02
N VAL A 53 -5.48 14.93 6.30
CA VAL A 53 -6.84 15.00 6.85
C VAL A 53 -7.03 14.04 8.03
N LEU A 54 -6.40 12.87 8.00
CA LEU A 54 -6.51 11.86 9.05
C LEU A 54 -5.60 12.14 10.25
N THR A 55 -4.40 12.67 10.04
CA THR A 55 -3.37 12.79 11.08
C THR A 55 -3.09 14.23 11.52
N GLY A 56 -3.43 15.21 10.69
CA GLY A 56 -3.02 16.61 10.88
C GLY A 56 -1.54 16.88 10.61
N SER A 57 -0.79 15.90 10.10
CA SER A 57 0.63 16.03 9.73
C SER A 57 0.85 15.55 8.30
N ALA A 58 1.92 16.05 7.67
CA ALA A 58 2.28 15.65 6.31
C ALA A 58 2.92 14.25 6.26
N GLU A 59 3.60 13.86 7.33
CA GLU A 59 4.38 12.61 7.41
C GLU A 59 4.15 11.86 8.72
N ASP A 60 3.91 12.56 9.83
CA ASP A 60 3.70 11.95 11.14
C ASP A 60 2.24 11.51 11.38
N GLY A 61 2.03 10.76 12.45
CA GLY A 61 0.70 10.50 12.98
C GLY A 61 0.69 9.32 13.93
N GLU A 62 -0.44 9.12 14.61
CA GLU A 62 -0.64 7.97 15.49
C GLU A 62 -1.47 6.89 14.80
N ALA A 63 -1.13 5.63 15.08
CA ALA A 63 -1.93 4.51 14.63
C ALA A 63 -3.34 4.57 15.27
N PRO A 64 -4.39 4.20 14.52
CA PRO A 64 -4.36 3.62 13.18
C PRO A 64 -4.43 4.66 12.04
N LEU A 65 -4.52 5.96 12.33
CA LEU A 65 -4.82 6.99 11.32
C LEU A 65 -3.66 7.28 10.37
N ASN A 66 -2.44 6.91 10.74
CA ASN A 66 -1.23 7.12 9.94
C ASN A 66 -0.96 6.01 8.90
N PHE A 67 -1.87 5.03 8.73
CA PHE A 67 -1.64 3.80 7.95
C PHE A 67 -1.25 3.98 6.48
N ILE A 68 -1.51 5.16 5.88
CA ILE A 68 -1.16 5.46 4.49
C ILE A 68 0.36 5.51 4.29
N LEU A 69 1.10 5.99 5.29
CA LEU A 69 2.56 6.15 5.24
C LEU A 69 3.31 5.22 6.17
N HIS A 70 2.60 4.61 7.13
CA HIS A 70 3.19 3.79 8.17
C HIS A 70 2.57 2.41 8.18
N GLY A 71 3.41 1.41 8.38
CA GLY A 71 3.00 0.02 8.40
C GLY A 71 4.21 -0.88 8.53
N ARG A 72 4.07 -2.11 8.05
CA ARG A 72 5.20 -3.01 7.88
C ARG A 72 5.58 -3.02 6.41
N GLU A 73 6.80 -2.58 6.12
CA GLU A 73 7.39 -2.68 4.79
C GLU A 73 7.59 -4.16 4.42
N VAL A 74 7.33 -4.50 3.15
CA VAL A 74 7.41 -5.86 2.60
C VAL A 74 7.96 -5.75 1.18
N GLY A 75 8.93 -6.61 0.84
CA GLY A 75 9.60 -6.61 -0.45
C GLY A 75 10.73 -5.57 -0.53
N GLU A 76 11.34 -5.48 -1.71
CA GLU A 76 12.32 -4.45 -2.04
C GLU A 76 11.65 -3.24 -2.70
N ASP A 77 12.31 -2.09 -2.65
CA ASP A 77 11.88 -0.89 -3.40
C ASP A 77 12.16 -1.08 -4.90
N LEU A 78 11.09 -1.05 -5.71
CA LEU A 78 11.14 -1.30 -7.15
C LEU A 78 11.18 -0.02 -8.01
N GLY A 79 11.11 1.18 -7.40
CA GLY A 79 11.24 2.48 -8.07
C GLY A 79 9.96 3.03 -8.70
#